data_AF-A0A535SYS6-F1
#
_entry.id   AF-A0A535SYS6-F1
#
_cell.length_a   1.000
_cell.length_b   1.000
_cell.length_c   1.000
_cell.angle_alpha   90.00
_cell.angle_beta   90.00
_cell.angle_gamma   90.00
#
_symmetry.space_group_name_H-M   'P 1'
#
loop_
_entity.id
_entity.type
_entity.pdbx_description
1 polymer ?
#
loop_
_entity_poly.entity_id
_entity_poly.type
_entity_poly.pdbx_seq_one_letter_code
_entity_poly.pdbx_strand_id
1 'polypeptide(L)'
;MSNTREVRTAKQAEEEDVFFGQTVIMWARWSVIVAGIALVLWTSTNVALLTQTMPFFLVLMAVNFFLHGRFVMGSPLNRTVVTVASVIDIVLITAIVVLWPGSHGLNNQFYVLYMPVVFAFALVFTRKIEVAYTAFAIVAYAGACVLTGTVPFDLGNEDKILVMRLIVIAAMGFLGNYYFRIQRDRLARASKGATRWASSTASRV
;
A
#
# COMPACT_ATOMS: atom_id res chain seq x y z
N MET A 1 4.81 27.73 -35.20
CA MET A 1 3.88 27.12 -34.24
C MET A 1 4.42 27.36 -32.84
N SER A 2 3.72 28.14 -32.02
CA SER A 2 4.13 28.49 -30.65
C SER A 2 4.14 27.25 -29.76
N ASN A 3 5.32 26.80 -29.38
CA ASN A 3 5.48 25.75 -28.38
C ASN A 3 5.31 26.39 -26.99
N THR A 4 4.06 26.67 -26.61
CA THR A 4 3.69 27.06 -25.25
C THR A 4 4.03 25.90 -24.33
N ARG A 5 5.21 25.94 -23.70
CA ARG A 5 5.56 25.06 -22.58
C ARG A 5 4.51 25.28 -21.51
N GLU A 6 3.52 24.39 -21.43
CA GLU A 6 2.57 24.39 -20.32
C GLU A 6 3.36 24.31 -19.01
N VAL A 7 3.19 25.34 -18.19
CA VAL A 7 3.62 25.32 -16.79
C VAL A 7 2.72 24.28 -16.11
N ARG A 8 3.21 23.05 -16.01
CA ARG A 8 2.49 21.94 -15.38
C ARG A 8 1.93 22.39 -14.03
N THR A 9 0.61 22.34 -13.89
CA THR A 9 -0.04 22.72 -12.64
C THR A 9 0.20 21.62 -11.59
N ALA A 10 0.31 21.97 -10.31
CA ALA A 10 0.51 20.99 -9.23
C ALA A 10 -0.52 19.83 -9.25
N LYS A 11 -1.75 20.11 -9.72
CA LYS A 11 -2.80 19.10 -9.95
C LYS A 11 -2.45 18.08 -11.04
N GLN A 12 -1.93 18.53 -12.20
CA GLN A 12 -1.55 17.63 -13.30
C GLN A 12 -0.38 16.72 -12.90
N ALA A 13 0.56 17.22 -12.10
CA ALA A 13 1.66 16.41 -11.56
C ALA A 13 1.16 15.34 -10.55
N GLU A 14 0.14 15.66 -9.74
CA GLU A 14 -0.49 14.65 -8.87
C GLU A 14 -1.24 13.57 -9.66
N GLU A 15 -1.91 13.93 -10.75
CA GLU A 15 -2.64 12.98 -11.60
C GLU A 15 -1.70 12.04 -12.38
N GLU A 16 -0.57 12.56 -12.90
CA GLU A 16 0.47 11.74 -13.52
C GLU A 16 1.11 10.77 -12.50
N ASP A 17 1.38 11.21 -11.28
CA ASP A 17 1.94 10.34 -10.23
C ASP A 17 0.97 9.22 -9.83
N VAL A 18 -0.34 9.50 -9.80
CA VAL A 18 -1.38 8.47 -9.60
C VAL A 18 -1.39 7.49 -10.78
N PHE A 19 -1.28 7.97 -12.01
CA PHE A 19 -1.27 7.14 -13.22
C PHE A 19 -0.05 6.20 -13.29
N PHE A 20 1.17 6.71 -13.03
CA PHE A 20 2.38 5.87 -12.99
C PHE A 20 2.43 4.95 -11.77
N GLY A 21 1.93 5.42 -10.64
CA GLY A 21 1.83 4.63 -9.40
C GLY A 21 0.81 3.50 -9.48
N GLN A 22 -0.16 3.60 -10.38
CA GLN A 22 -1.27 2.65 -10.52
C GLN A 22 -0.81 1.22 -10.80
N THR A 23 0.17 1.05 -11.69
CA THR A 23 0.78 -0.25 -12.01
C THR A 23 1.49 -0.84 -10.78
N VAL A 24 2.17 0.00 -10.00
CA VAL A 24 2.89 -0.45 -8.79
C VAL A 24 1.93 -0.89 -7.71
N ILE A 25 0.86 -0.13 -7.45
CA ILE A 25 -0.21 -0.54 -6.52
C ILE A 25 -0.80 -1.87 -6.95
N MET A 26 -1.09 -2.03 -8.24
CA MET A 26 -1.68 -3.25 -8.77
C MET A 26 -0.80 -4.47 -8.50
N TRP A 27 0.49 -4.38 -8.80
CA TRP A 27 1.44 -5.46 -8.53
C TRP A 27 1.60 -5.73 -7.04
N ALA A 28 1.65 -4.68 -6.22
CA ALA A 28 1.76 -4.86 -4.78
C ALA A 28 0.53 -5.57 -4.18
N ARG A 29 -0.68 -5.30 -4.68
CA ARG A 29 -1.87 -6.01 -4.22
C ARG A 29 -1.87 -7.48 -4.66
N TRP A 30 -1.39 -7.79 -5.87
CA TRP A 30 -1.16 -9.18 -6.28
C TRP A 30 -0.12 -9.88 -5.41
N SER A 31 0.95 -9.18 -5.02
CA SER A 31 1.95 -9.72 -4.08
C SER A 31 1.34 -10.05 -2.71
N VAL A 32 0.39 -9.25 -2.21
CA VAL A 32 -0.34 -9.52 -0.96
C VAL A 32 -1.14 -10.81 -1.06
N ILE A 33 -1.87 -10.99 -2.16
CA ILE A 33 -2.67 -12.19 -2.41
C ILE A 33 -1.76 -13.41 -2.47
N VAL A 34 -0.68 -13.35 -3.26
CA VAL A 34 0.27 -14.46 -3.41
C VAL A 34 0.95 -14.79 -2.09
N ALA A 35 1.43 -13.78 -1.36
CA ALA A 35 2.05 -13.97 -0.05
C ALA A 35 1.08 -14.57 0.96
N GLY A 36 -0.17 -14.10 0.98
CA GLY A 36 -1.21 -14.65 1.84
C GLY A 36 -1.52 -16.10 1.50
N ILE A 37 -1.69 -16.45 0.21
CA ILE A 37 -1.91 -17.84 -0.22
C ILE A 37 -0.72 -18.71 0.19
N ALA A 38 0.51 -18.26 -0.06
CA ALA A 38 1.71 -19.00 0.33
C ALA A 38 1.75 -19.23 1.85
N LEU A 39 1.43 -18.22 2.66
CA LEU A 39 1.42 -18.33 4.12
C LEU A 39 0.31 -19.26 4.62
N VAL A 40 -0.86 -19.27 3.99
CA VAL A 40 -1.94 -20.25 4.27
C VAL A 40 -1.47 -21.67 3.97
N LEU A 41 -0.94 -21.90 2.78
CA LEU A 41 -0.46 -23.22 2.37
C LEU A 41 0.68 -23.70 3.29
N TRP A 42 1.52 -22.79 3.76
CA TRP A 42 2.61 -23.09 4.68
C TRP A 42 2.14 -23.42 6.10
N THR A 43 1.12 -22.73 6.60
CA THR A 43 0.63 -22.86 7.99
C THR A 43 -0.51 -23.85 8.16
N SER A 44 -1.15 -24.28 7.08
CA SER A 44 -2.30 -25.18 7.16
C SER A 44 -1.88 -26.60 7.49
N THR A 45 -2.43 -27.12 8.60
CA THR A 45 -2.20 -28.49 9.07
C THR A 45 -3.32 -29.45 8.70
N ASN A 46 -4.48 -28.93 8.27
CA ASN A 46 -5.63 -29.72 7.86
C ASN A 46 -6.45 -29.05 6.74
N VAL A 47 -7.25 -29.84 6.04
CA VAL A 47 -8.10 -29.38 4.93
C VAL A 47 -9.21 -28.43 5.42
N ALA A 48 -9.70 -28.64 6.65
CA ALA A 48 -10.74 -27.79 7.23
C ALA A 48 -10.31 -26.33 7.38
N LEU A 49 -9.08 -26.07 7.86
CA LEU A 49 -8.53 -24.72 7.98
C LEU A 49 -8.36 -24.06 6.60
N LEU A 50 -7.95 -24.83 5.57
CA LEU A 50 -7.92 -24.33 4.19
C LEU A 50 -9.33 -23.89 3.75
N THR A 51 -10.35 -24.75 3.90
CA THR A 51 -11.71 -24.42 3.47
C THR A 51 -12.29 -23.21 4.21
N GLN A 52 -12.03 -23.06 5.50
CA GLN A 52 -12.52 -21.93 6.30
C GLN A 52 -11.85 -20.60 5.91
N THR A 53 -10.64 -20.64 5.36
CA THR A 53 -9.86 -19.44 5.04
C THR A 53 -10.08 -18.95 3.61
N MET A 54 -10.52 -19.84 2.72
CA MET A 54 -10.89 -19.56 1.33
C MET A 54 -11.78 -18.32 1.14
N PRO A 55 -12.84 -18.07 1.93
CA PRO A 55 -13.70 -16.89 1.75
C PRO A 55 -12.95 -15.56 1.84
N PHE A 56 -11.99 -15.42 2.75
CA PHE A 56 -11.21 -14.17 2.89
C PHE A 56 -10.40 -13.87 1.62
N PHE A 57 -9.76 -14.91 1.06
CA PHE A 57 -9.00 -14.79 -0.18
C PHE A 57 -9.90 -14.57 -1.39
N LEU A 58 -11.07 -15.20 -1.46
CA LEU A 58 -12.02 -14.97 -2.53
C LEU A 58 -12.50 -13.52 -2.56
N VAL A 59 -12.79 -12.92 -1.41
CA VAL A 59 -13.17 -11.51 -1.33
C VAL A 59 -12.01 -10.61 -1.74
N LEU A 60 -10.81 -10.82 -1.19
CA LEU A 60 -9.59 -10.10 -1.58
C LEU A 60 -9.34 -10.19 -3.09
N MET A 61 -9.42 -11.39 -3.66
CA MET A 61 -9.23 -11.66 -5.09
C MET A 61 -10.32 -10.99 -5.93
N ALA A 62 -11.59 -11.08 -5.55
CA ALA A 62 -12.68 -10.48 -6.31
C ALA A 62 -12.56 -8.94 -6.38
N VAL A 63 -12.27 -8.29 -5.24
CA VAL A 63 -12.03 -6.84 -5.19
C VAL A 63 -10.82 -6.46 -6.03
N ASN A 64 -9.74 -7.24 -5.95
CA ASN A 64 -8.53 -7.01 -6.73
C ASN A 64 -8.73 -7.20 -8.23
N PHE A 65 -9.42 -8.26 -8.61
CA PHE A 65 -9.70 -8.60 -10.00
C PHE A 65 -10.62 -7.57 -10.65
N PHE A 66 -11.63 -7.07 -9.93
CA PHE A 66 -12.50 -6.00 -10.43
C PHE A 66 -11.72 -4.73 -10.77
N LEU A 67 -10.81 -4.30 -9.88
CA LEU A 67 -9.99 -3.12 -10.09
C LEU A 67 -8.95 -3.31 -11.19
N HIS A 68 -8.36 -4.51 -11.27
CA HIS A 68 -7.47 -4.88 -12.37
C HIS A 68 -8.20 -4.88 -13.72
N GLY A 69 -9.38 -5.49 -13.79
CA GLY A 69 -10.21 -5.49 -15.00
C GLY A 69 -10.56 -4.07 -15.46
N ARG A 70 -10.94 -3.20 -14.52
CA ARG A 70 -11.23 -1.78 -14.82
C ARG A 70 -10.01 -1.04 -15.37
N PHE A 71 -8.81 -1.32 -14.86
CA PHE A 71 -7.57 -0.76 -15.40
C PHE A 71 -7.28 -1.26 -16.82
N VAL A 72 -7.37 -2.57 -17.05
CA VAL A 72 -7.09 -3.19 -18.36
C VAL A 72 -8.06 -2.69 -19.43
N MET A 73 -9.31 -2.38 -19.04
CA MET A 73 -10.30 -1.77 -19.93
C MET A 73 -10.06 -0.27 -20.21
N GLY A 74 -8.90 0.29 -19.84
CA GLY A 74 -8.52 1.66 -20.15
C GLY A 74 -9.33 2.73 -19.42
N SER A 75 -10.12 2.34 -18.42
CA SER A 75 -10.87 3.30 -17.59
C SER A 75 -9.92 3.91 -16.57
N PRO A 76 -9.64 5.23 -16.60
CA PRO A 76 -8.77 5.85 -15.61
C PRO A 76 -9.35 5.62 -14.21
N LEU A 77 -8.57 4.96 -13.35
CA LEU A 77 -8.96 4.76 -11.96
C LEU A 77 -8.77 6.11 -11.26
N ASN A 78 -9.89 6.77 -10.96
CA ASN A 78 -9.86 8.00 -10.16
C ASN A 78 -9.20 7.69 -8.80
N ARG A 79 -8.47 8.67 -8.26
CA ARG A 79 -7.84 8.67 -6.93
C ARG A 79 -8.77 8.10 -5.86
N THR A 80 -10.05 8.48 -5.88
CA THR A 80 -11.08 7.98 -4.95
C THR A 80 -11.23 6.46 -4.98
N VAL A 81 -11.24 5.84 -6.17
CA VAL A 81 -11.40 4.39 -6.31
C VAL A 81 -10.19 3.66 -5.75
N VAL A 82 -8.99 4.17 -6.02
CA VAL A 82 -7.74 3.60 -5.49
C VAL A 82 -7.71 3.74 -3.96
N THR A 83 -8.09 4.90 -3.41
CA THR A 83 -8.14 5.09 -1.96
C THR A 83 -9.15 4.16 -1.29
N VAL A 84 -10.37 4.04 -1.82
CA VAL A 84 -11.40 3.13 -1.30
C VAL A 84 -10.92 1.68 -1.35
N ALA A 85 -10.30 1.28 -2.45
CA ALA A 85 -9.72 -0.05 -2.61
C ALA A 85 -8.66 -0.37 -1.54
N SER A 86 -7.75 0.58 -1.29
CA SER A 86 -6.72 0.44 -0.26
C SER A 86 -7.31 0.37 1.15
N VAL A 87 -8.34 1.17 1.46
CA VAL A 87 -9.06 1.05 2.73
C VAL A 87 -9.68 -0.34 2.89
N ILE A 88 -10.28 -0.89 1.83
CA ILE A 88 -10.83 -2.26 1.84
C ILE A 88 -9.72 -3.28 2.13
N ASP A 89 -8.50 -3.11 1.60
CA ASP A 89 -7.39 -4.01 1.90
C ASP A 89 -7.06 -4.02 3.40
N ILE A 90 -6.96 -2.84 4.04
CA ILE A 90 -6.74 -2.77 5.50
C ILE A 90 -7.88 -3.45 6.25
N VAL A 91 -9.13 -3.20 5.88
CA VAL A 91 -10.29 -3.82 6.56
C VAL A 91 -10.24 -5.34 6.41
N LEU A 92 -9.94 -5.86 5.23
CA LEU A 92 -9.86 -7.30 4.99
C LEU A 92 -8.68 -7.95 5.73
N ILE A 93 -7.51 -7.31 5.73
CA ILE A 93 -6.36 -7.79 6.51
C ILE A 93 -6.66 -7.75 8.01
N THR A 94 -7.35 -6.71 8.49
CA THR A 94 -7.80 -6.62 9.89
C THR A 94 -8.77 -7.76 10.22
N ALA A 95 -9.73 -8.02 9.34
CA ALA A 95 -10.68 -9.12 9.49
C ALA A 95 -9.95 -10.47 9.52
N ILE A 96 -8.94 -10.67 8.68
CA ILE A 96 -8.06 -11.84 8.74
C ILE A 96 -7.40 -11.92 10.12
N VAL A 97 -6.78 -10.84 10.62
CA VAL A 97 -6.11 -10.87 11.94
C VAL A 97 -7.05 -11.19 13.10
N VAL A 98 -8.32 -10.75 13.02
CA VAL A 98 -9.31 -10.91 14.10
C VAL A 98 -10.08 -12.22 14.02
N LEU A 99 -10.40 -12.70 12.82
CA LEU A 99 -11.34 -13.80 12.59
C LEU A 99 -10.66 -15.10 12.11
N TRP A 100 -9.33 -15.14 12.06
CA TRP A 100 -8.60 -16.29 11.56
C TRP A 100 -8.76 -17.53 12.44
N PRO A 101 -9.25 -18.67 11.93
CA PRO A 101 -9.60 -19.82 12.77
C PRO A 101 -8.43 -20.44 13.56
N GLY A 102 -7.17 -20.20 13.15
CA GLY A 102 -5.98 -20.74 13.80
C GLY A 102 -5.46 -19.91 14.98
N SER A 103 -5.12 -18.64 14.72
CA SER A 103 -4.56 -17.73 15.71
C SER A 103 -5.00 -16.30 15.42
N HIS A 104 -5.31 -15.54 16.47
CA HIS A 104 -5.86 -14.20 16.36
C HIS A 104 -4.90 -13.15 16.92
N GLY A 105 -5.07 -11.90 16.52
CA GLY A 105 -4.37 -10.75 17.11
C GLY A 105 -2.85 -10.87 17.01
N LEU A 106 -2.17 -10.78 18.15
CA LEU A 106 -0.69 -10.83 18.22
C LEU A 106 -0.12 -12.19 17.77
N ASN A 107 -0.87 -13.27 17.94
CA ASN A 107 -0.43 -14.62 17.56
C ASN A 107 -0.67 -14.92 16.08
N ASN A 108 -1.36 -14.02 15.37
CA ASN A 108 -1.64 -14.15 13.95
C ASN A 108 -0.44 -13.67 13.11
N GLN A 109 0.05 -14.52 12.20
CA GLN A 109 1.20 -14.23 11.32
C GLN A 109 0.83 -13.37 10.10
N PHE A 110 -0.45 -13.27 9.75
CA PHE A 110 -0.94 -12.49 8.61
C PHE A 110 -0.86 -10.97 8.81
N TYR A 111 -0.42 -10.48 9.98
CA TYR A 111 -0.09 -9.07 10.16
C TYR A 111 0.99 -8.58 9.17
N VAL A 112 1.82 -9.49 8.65
CA VAL A 112 2.83 -9.15 7.63
C VAL A 112 2.18 -8.58 6.36
N LEU A 113 0.91 -8.90 6.07
CA LEU A 113 0.20 -8.38 4.89
C LEU A 113 -0.05 -6.87 4.95
N TYR A 114 -0.04 -6.23 6.13
CA TYR A 114 -0.10 -4.77 6.22
C TYR A 114 1.09 -4.09 5.55
N MET A 115 2.28 -4.71 5.60
CA MET A 115 3.54 -4.12 5.13
C MET A 115 3.55 -3.79 3.63
N PRO A 116 3.32 -4.75 2.71
CA PRO A 116 3.28 -4.45 1.28
C PRO A 116 2.14 -3.52 0.89
N VAL A 117 0.98 -3.57 1.57
CA VAL A 117 -0.15 -2.68 1.30
C VAL A 117 0.18 -1.23 1.64
N VAL A 118 0.71 -0.99 2.85
CA VAL A 118 1.14 0.34 3.30
C VAL A 118 2.24 0.88 2.41
N PHE A 119 3.23 0.05 2.09
CA PHE A 119 4.32 0.43 1.20
C PHE A 119 3.82 0.82 -0.20
N ALA A 120 2.92 0.04 -0.79
CA ALA A 120 2.35 0.31 -2.10
C ALA A 120 1.59 1.63 -2.15
N PHE A 121 0.78 1.88 -1.12
CA PHE A 121 0.02 3.12 -1.00
C PHE A 121 0.96 4.34 -0.93
N ALA A 122 2.06 4.21 -0.18
CA ALA A 122 3.07 5.24 -0.01
C ALA A 122 3.83 5.61 -1.30
N LEU A 123 3.83 4.74 -2.31
CA LEU A 123 4.48 4.99 -3.61
C LEU A 123 3.64 5.85 -4.56
N VAL A 124 2.35 6.02 -4.28
CA VAL A 124 1.40 6.64 -5.24
C VAL A 124 0.80 7.91 -4.69
N PHE A 125 0.60 7.98 -3.37
CA PHE A 125 -0.06 9.11 -2.74
C PHE A 125 0.95 10.09 -2.15
N THR A 126 0.55 11.36 -2.11
CA THR A 126 1.28 12.41 -1.42
C THR A 126 1.44 12.11 0.08
N ARG A 127 2.55 12.55 0.67
CA ARG A 127 2.91 12.36 2.09
C ARG A 127 1.76 12.55 3.09
N LYS A 128 0.89 13.55 2.92
CA LYS A 128 -0.20 13.80 3.87
C LYS A 128 -1.22 12.65 3.92
N ILE A 129 -1.58 12.10 2.76
CA ILE A 129 -2.56 11.00 2.66
C ILE A 129 -1.89 9.68 3.05
N GLU A 130 -0.64 9.48 2.64
CA GLU A 130 0.16 8.31 3.05
C GLU A 130 0.29 8.21 4.57
N VAL A 131 0.69 9.29 5.26
CA VAL A 131 0.83 9.28 6.72
C VAL A 131 -0.51 8.94 7.40
N ALA A 132 -1.62 9.49 6.89
CA ALA A 132 -2.95 9.18 7.42
C ALA A 132 -3.31 7.69 7.22
N TYR A 133 -2.97 7.13 6.06
CA TYR A 133 -3.20 5.72 5.75
C TYR A 133 -2.33 4.77 6.59
N THR A 134 -1.05 5.10 6.76
CA THR A 134 -0.13 4.36 7.62
C THR A 134 -0.58 4.41 9.09
N ALA A 135 -1.01 5.58 9.57
CA ALA A 135 -1.60 5.71 10.90
C ALA A 135 -2.87 4.89 11.06
N PHE A 136 -3.74 4.88 10.03
CA PHE A 136 -4.94 4.04 10.02
C PHE A 136 -4.59 2.55 10.09
N ALA A 137 -3.58 2.08 9.36
CA ALA A 137 -3.10 0.69 9.44
C ALA A 137 -2.57 0.33 10.84
N ILE A 138 -1.80 1.23 11.46
CA ILE A 138 -1.28 1.07 12.83
C ILE A 138 -2.43 0.94 13.83
N VAL A 139 -3.42 1.84 13.75
CA VAL A 139 -4.59 1.82 14.63
C VAL A 139 -5.46 0.58 14.39
N ALA A 140 -5.65 0.17 13.14
CA ALA A 140 -6.41 -1.03 12.80
C ALA A 140 -5.74 -2.29 13.36
N TYR A 141 -4.41 -2.42 13.22
CA TYR A 141 -3.68 -3.57 13.76
C TYR A 141 -3.63 -3.56 15.29
N ALA A 142 -3.30 -2.43 15.92
CA ALA A 142 -3.31 -2.30 17.38
C ALA A 142 -4.71 -2.58 17.94
N GLY A 143 -5.75 -2.00 17.33
CA GLY A 143 -7.14 -2.23 17.67
C GLY A 143 -7.53 -3.69 17.55
N ALA A 144 -7.12 -4.38 16.48
CA ALA A 144 -7.33 -5.83 16.34
C ALA A 144 -6.72 -6.62 17.50
N CYS A 145 -5.47 -6.32 17.88
CA CYS A 145 -4.78 -7.00 18.97
C CYS A 145 -5.45 -6.76 20.34
N VAL A 146 -6.00 -5.57 20.57
CA VAL A 146 -6.77 -5.22 21.77
C VAL A 146 -8.13 -5.92 21.79
N LEU A 147 -8.84 -5.90 20.65
CA LEU A 147 -10.15 -6.54 20.52
C LEU A 147 -10.07 -8.06 20.74
N THR A 148 -8.98 -8.70 20.35
CA THR A 148 -8.77 -10.13 20.57
C THR A 148 -8.20 -10.47 21.95
N GLY A 149 -7.94 -9.47 22.82
CA GLY A 149 -7.40 -9.68 24.17
C GLY A 149 -5.96 -10.23 24.19
N THR A 150 -5.20 -10.06 23.11
CA THR A 150 -3.85 -10.64 22.98
C THR A 150 -2.74 -9.75 23.53
N VAL A 151 -3.09 -8.59 24.08
CA VAL A 151 -2.16 -7.58 24.59
C VAL A 151 -2.61 -7.23 26.01
N PRO A 152 -1.84 -7.63 27.04
CA PRO A 152 -2.20 -7.42 28.44
C PRO A 152 -1.90 -6.01 28.96
N PHE A 153 -1.06 -5.21 28.28
CA PHE A 153 -0.65 -3.87 28.73
C PHE A 153 0.11 -3.86 30.07
N ASP A 154 0.96 -4.86 30.28
CA ASP A 154 1.77 -5.04 31.49
C ASP A 154 3.27 -4.74 31.29
N LEU A 155 3.64 -4.17 30.13
CA LEU A 155 5.03 -3.95 29.67
C LEU A 155 5.84 -5.26 29.53
N GLY A 156 5.14 -6.38 29.36
CA GLY A 156 5.67 -7.70 29.11
C GLY A 156 6.27 -7.90 27.71
N ASN A 157 6.44 -9.15 27.32
CA ASN A 157 7.04 -9.48 26.02
C ASN A 157 6.07 -9.22 24.87
N GLU A 158 4.78 -9.42 25.11
CA GLU A 158 3.66 -9.26 24.19
C GLU A 158 3.56 -7.79 23.75
N ASP A 159 3.66 -6.86 24.69
CA ASP A 159 3.65 -5.42 24.44
C ASP A 159 4.86 -5.01 23.59
N LYS A 160 6.05 -5.58 23.85
CA LYS A 160 7.26 -5.34 23.04
C LYS A 160 7.10 -5.87 21.62
N ILE A 161 6.49 -7.04 21.44
CA ILE A 161 6.20 -7.61 20.12
C ILE A 161 5.22 -6.70 19.37
N LEU A 162 4.16 -6.22 20.03
CA LEU A 162 3.23 -5.27 19.43
C LEU A 162 3.96 -4.01 18.96
N VAL A 163 4.73 -3.36 19.84
CA VAL A 163 5.50 -2.16 19.51
C VAL A 163 6.44 -2.38 18.33
N MET A 164 7.18 -3.51 18.31
CA MET A 164 8.05 -3.87 17.21
C MET A 164 7.27 -3.97 15.88
N ARG A 165 6.12 -4.64 15.87
CA ARG A 165 5.29 -4.76 14.67
C ARG A 165 4.74 -3.42 14.19
N LEU A 166 4.31 -2.54 15.11
CA LEU A 166 3.85 -1.19 14.77
C LEU A 166 4.98 -0.33 14.19
N ILE A 167 6.20 -0.44 14.74
CA ILE A 167 7.39 0.24 14.20
C ILE A 167 7.69 -0.25 12.79
N VAL A 168 7.62 -1.56 12.53
CA VAL A 168 7.87 -2.11 11.19
C VAL A 168 6.80 -1.64 10.19
N ILE A 169 5.52 -1.62 10.56
CA ILE A 169 4.47 -1.07 9.70
C ILE A 169 4.74 0.42 9.39
N ALA A 170 5.10 1.21 10.39
CA ALA A 170 5.45 2.61 10.21
C ALA A 170 6.68 2.78 9.30
N ALA A 171 7.69 1.93 9.46
CA ALA A 171 8.91 1.94 8.64
C ALA A 171 8.60 1.66 7.17
N MET A 172 7.65 0.77 6.86
CA MET A 172 7.23 0.49 5.49
C MET A 172 6.56 1.71 4.82
N GLY A 173 5.67 2.41 5.54
CA GLY A 173 5.08 3.66 5.04
C GLY A 173 6.14 4.73 4.80
N PHE A 174 7.04 4.90 5.78
CA PHE A 174 8.17 5.82 5.67
C PHE A 174 9.08 5.50 4.47
N LEU A 175 9.41 4.23 4.24
CA LEU A 175 10.29 3.79 3.16
C LEU A 175 9.67 4.09 1.79
N GLY A 176 8.38 3.81 1.61
CA GLY A 176 7.67 4.12 0.37
C GLY A 176 7.64 5.64 0.09
N ASN A 177 7.31 6.44 1.10
CA ASN A 177 7.30 7.89 0.98
C ASN A 177 8.71 8.48 0.73
N TYR A 178 9.76 7.91 1.34
CA TYR A 178 11.15 8.30 1.09
C TYR A 178 11.56 8.00 -0.36
N TYR A 179 11.20 6.83 -0.87
CA TYR A 179 11.47 6.45 -2.26
C TYR A 179 10.77 7.38 -3.25
N PHE A 180 9.50 7.70 -3.00
CA PHE A 180 8.72 8.64 -3.80
C PHE A 180 9.37 10.04 -3.85
N ARG A 181 9.90 10.53 -2.73
CA ARG A 181 10.62 11.81 -2.66
C ARG A 181 11.87 11.81 -3.54
N ILE A 182 12.67 10.74 -3.49
CA ILE A 182 13.87 10.61 -4.33
C ILE A 182 13.49 10.65 -5.82
N GLN A 183 12.41 9.97 -6.22
CA GLN A 183 11.97 9.99 -7.61
C GLN A 183 11.57 11.39 -8.08
N ARG A 184 10.77 12.11 -7.29
CA ARG A 184 10.39 13.50 -7.61
C ARG A 184 11.60 14.44 -7.69
N ASP A 185 12.57 14.29 -6.79
CA ASP A 185 13.81 15.07 -6.82
C ASP A 185 14.63 14.78 -8.09
N ARG A 186 14.68 13.51 -8.54
CA ARG A 186 15.35 13.11 -9.79
C ARG A 186 14.65 13.69 -11.02
N LEU A 187 13.32 13.61 -11.07
CA LEU A 187 12.51 14.17 -12.16
C LEU A 187 12.67 15.69 -12.24
N ALA A 188 12.59 16.39 -11.12
CA ALA A 188 12.78 17.84 -11.06
C ALA A 188 14.18 18.28 -11.54
N ARG A 189 15.22 17.52 -11.21
CA ARG A 189 16.60 17.76 -11.71
C ARG A 189 16.71 17.50 -13.21
N ALA A 190 16.11 16.42 -13.71
CA ALA A 190 16.11 16.10 -15.14
C ALA A 190 15.41 17.18 -15.98
N SER A 191 14.24 17.67 -15.53
CA SER A 191 13.51 18.75 -16.22
C SER A 191 14.29 20.08 -16.23
N LYS A 192 14.98 20.41 -15.13
CA LYS A 192 15.87 21.60 -15.06
C LYS A 192 17.07 21.46 -15.98
N GLY A 193 17.70 20.27 -16.03
CA GLY A 193 18.82 19.97 -16.92
C GLY A 193 18.47 20.06 -18.41
N ALA A 194 17.34 19.47 -18.82
CA ALA A 194 16.83 19.55 -20.18
C ALA A 194 16.50 20.99 -20.61
N THR A 195 15.99 21.81 -19.69
CA THR A 195 15.71 23.23 -19.94
C THR A 195 17.00 24.04 -20.15
N ARG A 196 18.03 23.80 -19.33
CA ARG A 196 19.33 24.48 -19.46
C ARG A 196 20.08 24.11 -20.75
N TRP A 197 19.96 22.86 -21.19
CA TRP A 197 20.53 22.43 -22.48
C TRP A 197 19.83 23.13 -23.65
N ALA A 198 18.50 23.13 -23.68
CA ALA A 198 17.72 23.78 -24.74
C ALA A 198 17.98 25.29 -24.83
N SER A 199 18.13 26.01 -23.71
CA SER A 199 18.47 27.44 -23.72
C SER A 199 19.89 27.70 -24.25
N SER A 200 20.83 26.80 -23.98
CA SER A 200 22.21 26.88 -24.47
C SER A 200 22.34 26.62 -25.98
N THR A 201 21.46 25.81 -26.56
CA THR A 201 21.46 25.54 -28.01
C THR A 201 20.81 26.69 -28.77
N ALA A 202 19.73 27.26 -28.23
CA ALA A 202 19.04 28.40 -28.82
C ALA A 202 19.88 29.70 -28.84
N SER A 203 20.82 29.88 -27.92
CA SER A 203 21.72 31.04 -27.89
C SER A 203 22.95 30.91 -28.79
N ARG A 204 23.12 29.77 -29.48
CA ARG A 204 24.24 29.50 -30.41
C ARG A 204 23.83 29.57 -31.89
N VAL A 205 22.58 29.91 -32.17
CA VAL A 205 22.01 30.15 -33.50
C VAL A 205 21.68 31.63 -33.60
#